data_AF-A0A822IJM4-F1
#
_entry.id   AF-A0A822IJM4-F1
#
_cell.length_a   1.000
_cell.length_b   1.000
_cell.length_c   1.000
_cell.angle_alpha   90.00
_cell.angle_beta   90.00
_cell.angle_gamma   90.00
#
_symmetry.space_group_name_H-M   'P 1'
#
loop_
_entity.id
_entity.type
_entity.pdbx_description
1 polymer ?
#
loop_
_entity_poly.entity_id
_entity_poly.type
_entity_poly.pdbx_seq_one_letter_code
_entity_poly.pdbx_strand_id
1 'polypeptide(L)'
;MSIESIKSDYITDLIIIGNEDKKYTCLTKGNFSDEISRFLGQFDLKLEYPIIFDGTICQFGIIGSSEELNNILKIAKEFGWGFEILSVQKYDPLDLNAFSKLTKKQKEILLHAYDNGYFDHPRKINADQLARKIGIHKTTLLEHLHKAENQVIRNLIGKKS
;
A
#
# COMPACT_ATOMS: atom_id res chain seq x y z
N MET A 1 12.95 -20.37 17.13
CA MET A 1 13.63 -19.68 16.02
C MET A 1 13.22 -18.22 16.06
N SER A 2 14.15 -17.28 16.05
CA SER A 2 13.83 -15.86 15.86
C SER A 2 13.40 -15.65 14.41
N ILE A 3 12.38 -14.82 14.14
CA ILE A 3 11.93 -14.54 12.76
C ILE A 3 13.06 -13.92 11.92
N GLU A 4 13.99 -13.23 12.56
CA GLU A 4 15.22 -12.67 11.99
C GLU A 4 16.15 -13.75 11.39
N SER A 5 16.01 -15.01 11.81
CA SER A 5 16.81 -16.13 11.29
C SER A 5 16.09 -16.95 10.22
N ILE A 6 14.89 -16.55 9.77
CA ILE A 6 14.19 -17.24 8.69
C ILE A 6 14.93 -16.97 7.38
N LYS A 7 15.71 -17.95 6.94
CA LYS A 7 16.28 -18.01 5.60
C LYS A 7 15.37 -18.87 4.73
N SER A 8 14.87 -18.28 3.65
CA SER A 8 14.12 -18.96 2.59
C SER A 8 14.74 -18.56 1.27
N ASP A 9 14.90 -19.50 0.35
CA ASP A 9 15.42 -19.23 -1.00
C ASP A 9 14.56 -18.23 -1.78
N TYR A 10 13.32 -18.02 -1.30
CA TYR A 10 12.33 -17.11 -1.87
C TYR A 10 12.35 -15.71 -1.25
N ILE A 11 12.98 -15.50 -0.08
CA ILE A 11 12.98 -14.22 0.63
C ILE A 11 14.36 -13.59 0.53
N THR A 12 14.47 -12.49 -0.21
CA THR A 12 15.73 -11.75 -0.37
C THR A 12 15.95 -10.76 0.77
N ASP A 13 14.88 -10.14 1.27
CA ASP A 13 14.94 -9.21 2.40
C ASP A 13 13.73 -9.42 3.31
N LEU A 14 13.97 -9.41 4.63
CA LEU A 14 12.94 -9.43 5.64
C LEU A 14 13.21 -8.33 6.66
N ILE A 15 12.27 -7.39 6.79
CA ILE A 15 12.34 -6.28 7.74
C ILE A 15 11.19 -6.45 8.71
N ILE A 16 11.49 -6.63 10.00
CA ILE A 16 10.47 -6.65 11.06
C ILE A 16 10.10 -5.21 11.37
N ILE A 17 8.81 -4.88 11.20
CA ILE A 17 8.27 -3.53 11.41
C ILE A 17 7.41 -3.42 12.67
N GLY A 18 7.03 -4.55 13.29
CA GLY A 18 6.36 -4.59 14.59
C GLY A 18 6.25 -5.99 15.19
N ASN A 19 6.10 -6.09 16.52
CA ASN A 19 5.93 -7.35 17.25
C ASN A 19 4.99 -7.15 18.46
N GLU A 20 3.96 -7.99 18.60
CA GLU A 20 3.07 -8.06 19.77
C GLU A 20 2.60 -9.52 19.97
N ASP A 21 2.72 -10.08 21.18
CA ASP A 21 2.22 -11.42 21.56
C ASP A 21 2.48 -12.53 20.52
N LYS A 22 3.72 -12.60 20.02
CA LYS A 22 4.21 -13.56 19.00
C LYS A 22 3.67 -13.33 17.59
N LYS A 23 2.96 -12.25 17.34
CA LYS A 23 2.60 -11.78 15.99
C LYS A 23 3.61 -10.74 15.55
N TYR A 24 4.09 -10.91 14.33
CA TYR A 24 5.09 -10.02 13.73
C TYR A 24 4.47 -9.39 12.49
N THR A 25 4.64 -8.09 12.35
CA THR A 25 4.45 -7.43 11.06
C THR A 25 5.81 -7.37 10.39
N CYS A 26 5.90 -7.89 9.17
CA CYS A 26 7.13 -7.96 8.40
C CYS A 26 6.89 -7.33 7.02
N LEU A 27 7.85 -6.53 6.55
CA LEU A 27 7.97 -6.18 5.14
C LEU A 27 8.94 -7.18 4.52
N THR A 28 8.48 -7.94 3.52
CA THR A 28 9.29 -8.94 2.84
C THR A 28 9.48 -8.56 1.38
N LYS A 29 10.70 -8.69 0.90
CA LYS A 29 11.04 -8.65 -0.52
C LYS A 29 11.55 -10.03 -0.91
N GLY A 30 11.11 -10.53 -2.06
CA GLY A 30 11.43 -11.87 -2.47
C GLY A 30 10.79 -12.23 -3.80
N ASN A 31 11.08 -13.44 -4.25
CA ASN A 31 10.39 -14.07 -5.35
C ASN A 31 9.30 -14.99 -4.78
N PHE A 32 8.18 -15.10 -5.48
CA PHE A 32 7.23 -16.17 -5.18
C PHE A 32 7.70 -17.46 -5.87
N SER A 33 6.84 -18.49 -5.90
CA SER A 33 7.07 -19.59 -6.82
C SER A 33 7.24 -19.07 -8.23
N ASP A 34 8.08 -19.77 -9.01
CA ASP A 34 8.34 -19.49 -10.42
C ASP A 34 7.06 -19.24 -11.24
N GLU A 35 6.01 -20.02 -10.95
CA GLU A 35 4.71 -19.91 -11.61
C GLU A 35 4.01 -18.58 -11.32
N ILE A 36 3.91 -18.20 -10.04
CA ILE A 36 3.25 -16.95 -9.61
C ILE A 36 4.04 -15.74 -10.11
N SER A 37 5.37 -15.79 -10.00
CA SER A 37 6.23 -14.70 -10.48
C SER A 37 6.14 -14.51 -12.00
N ARG A 38 6.11 -15.59 -12.79
CA ARG A 38 5.90 -15.48 -14.25
C ARG A 38 4.50 -15.01 -14.62
N PHE A 39 3.48 -15.41 -13.85
CA PHE A 39 2.11 -14.96 -14.07
C PHE A 39 1.99 -13.46 -13.79
N LEU A 40 2.36 -13.01 -12.59
CA LEU A 40 2.24 -11.60 -12.19
C LEU A 40 3.16 -10.67 -13.00
N GLY A 41 4.34 -11.15 -13.40
CA GLY A 41 5.30 -10.37 -14.19
C GLY A 41 4.84 -10.01 -15.61
N GLN A 42 3.70 -10.53 -16.08
CA GLN A 42 3.11 -10.19 -17.38
C GLN A 42 2.25 -8.91 -17.35
N PHE A 43 2.01 -8.35 -16.17
CA PHE A 43 1.05 -7.26 -15.98
C PHE A 43 1.64 -6.12 -15.14
N ASP A 44 1.24 -4.87 -15.40
CA ASP A 44 1.58 -3.72 -14.56
C ASP A 44 0.49 -3.51 -13.49
N LEU A 45 0.57 -4.28 -12.41
CA LEU A 45 -0.47 -4.32 -11.38
C LEU A 45 0.03 -3.87 -10.02
N LYS A 46 -0.86 -3.24 -9.27
CA LYS A 46 -0.65 -2.95 -7.85
C LYS A 46 -1.59 -3.82 -7.02
N LEU A 47 -1.00 -4.68 -6.19
CA LEU A 47 -1.74 -5.39 -5.16
C LEU A 47 -2.09 -4.41 -4.03
N GLU A 48 -3.35 -4.42 -3.62
CA GLU A 48 -3.83 -3.66 -2.48
C GLU A 48 -3.94 -4.52 -1.23
N TYR A 49 -3.50 -3.92 -0.12
CA TYR A 49 -3.79 -4.44 1.20
C TYR A 49 -5.28 -4.31 1.54
N PRO A 50 -5.82 -5.20 2.38
CA PRO A 50 -5.15 -6.34 3.00
C PRO A 50 -5.07 -7.55 2.05
N ILE A 51 -3.97 -8.29 2.13
CA ILE A 51 -3.85 -9.65 1.57
C ILE A 51 -4.14 -10.61 2.73
N ILE A 52 -5.22 -11.38 2.62
CA ILE A 52 -5.70 -12.28 3.66
C ILE A 52 -5.57 -13.71 3.15
N PHE A 53 -4.88 -14.55 3.92
CA PHE A 53 -4.81 -15.99 3.69
C PHE A 53 -5.70 -16.71 4.72
N ASP A 54 -6.63 -17.52 4.24
CA ASP A 54 -7.43 -18.44 5.05
C ASP A 54 -7.34 -19.85 4.45
N GLY A 55 -6.51 -20.69 5.06
CA GLY A 55 -6.15 -21.99 4.51
C GLY A 55 -5.53 -21.87 3.12
N THR A 56 -6.24 -22.33 2.10
CA THR A 56 -5.82 -22.25 0.69
C THR A 56 -6.39 -21.05 -0.06
N ILE A 57 -7.26 -20.26 0.57
CA ILE A 57 -7.92 -19.10 -0.04
C ILE A 57 -7.05 -17.87 0.21
N CYS A 58 -6.77 -17.12 -0.86
CA CYS A 58 -6.07 -15.84 -0.82
C CYS A 58 -7.00 -14.74 -1.32
N GLN A 59 -7.41 -13.83 -0.44
CA GLN A 59 -8.21 -12.65 -0.79
C GLN A 59 -7.31 -11.41 -0.82
N PHE A 60 -7.41 -10.63 -1.89
CA PHE A 60 -6.62 -9.41 -2.08
C PHE A 60 -7.32 -8.46 -3.06
N GLY A 61 -6.97 -7.17 -2.99
CA GLY A 61 -7.35 -6.19 -3.99
C GLY A 61 -6.30 -6.07 -5.09
N ILE A 62 -6.71 -5.72 -6.30
CA ILE A 62 -5.81 -5.41 -7.42
C ILE A 62 -6.27 -4.10 -8.06
N ILE A 63 -5.33 -3.19 -8.27
CA ILE A 63 -5.52 -2.00 -9.10
C ILE A 63 -4.84 -2.25 -10.44
N GLY A 64 -5.59 -2.04 -11.51
CA GLY A 64 -5.13 -2.12 -12.89
C GLY A 64 -6.17 -1.53 -13.83
N SER A 65 -5.81 -1.40 -15.11
CA SER A 65 -6.78 -1.05 -16.14
C SER A 65 -7.84 -2.14 -16.32
N SER A 66 -9.02 -1.78 -16.85
CA SER A 66 -10.05 -2.78 -17.14
C SER A 66 -9.59 -3.86 -18.12
N GLU A 67 -8.67 -3.53 -19.03
CA GLU A 67 -8.07 -4.48 -19.96
C GLU A 67 -7.17 -5.48 -19.23
N GLU A 68 -6.26 -5.01 -18.38
CA GLU A 68 -5.37 -5.86 -17.59
C GLU A 68 -6.15 -6.77 -16.64
N LEU A 69 -7.13 -6.22 -15.92
CA LEU A 69 -7.97 -7.01 -15.00
C LEU A 69 -8.68 -8.16 -15.73
N ASN A 70 -9.19 -7.92 -16.95
CA ASN A 70 -9.77 -8.97 -17.78
C ASN A 70 -8.74 -10.01 -18.24
N ASN A 71 -7.53 -9.57 -18.60
CA ASN A 71 -6.47 -10.47 -19.06
C ASN A 71 -5.97 -11.38 -17.92
N ILE A 72 -5.83 -10.87 -16.70
CA ILE A 72 -5.51 -11.66 -15.50
C ILE A 72 -6.53 -12.78 -15.32
N LEU A 73 -7.83 -12.44 -15.33
CA LEU A 73 -8.89 -13.43 -15.11
C LEU A 73 -8.90 -14.52 -16.18
N LYS A 74 -8.58 -14.18 -17.43
CA LYS A 74 -8.44 -15.15 -18.52
C LYS A 74 -7.25 -16.07 -18.28
N ILE A 75 -6.06 -15.51 -18.07
CA ILE A 75 -4.83 -16.29 -17.92
C ILE A 75 -4.88 -17.14 -16.65
N ALA A 76 -5.40 -16.60 -15.55
CA ALA A 76 -5.64 -17.35 -14.31
C ALA A 76 -6.50 -18.59 -14.55
N LYS A 77 -7.56 -18.47 -15.36
CA LYS A 77 -8.42 -19.59 -15.73
C LYS A 77 -7.68 -20.64 -16.56
N GLU A 78 -6.75 -20.23 -17.43
CA GLU A 78 -5.89 -21.15 -18.20
C GLU A 78 -4.94 -21.95 -17.31
N PHE A 79 -4.43 -21.34 -16.23
CA PHE A 79 -3.66 -22.03 -15.18
C PHE A 79 -4.53 -22.87 -14.24
N GLY A 80 -5.86 -22.86 -14.39
CA GLY A 80 -6.78 -23.60 -13.53
C GLY A 80 -6.97 -22.98 -12.15
N TRP A 81 -6.60 -21.71 -11.96
CA TRP A 81 -6.79 -21.01 -10.69
C TRP A 81 -8.24 -20.56 -10.54
N GLY A 82 -8.86 -20.90 -9.41
CA GLY A 82 -10.21 -20.48 -9.07
C GLY A 82 -10.23 -19.06 -8.52
N PHE A 83 -10.78 -18.12 -9.28
CA PHE A 83 -11.01 -16.75 -8.82
C PHE A 83 -12.50 -16.47 -8.68
N GLU A 84 -12.88 -15.93 -7.53
CA GLU A 84 -14.19 -15.34 -7.31
C GLU A 84 -14.02 -13.81 -7.21
N ILE A 85 -14.78 -13.09 -8.03
CA ILE A 85 -14.77 -11.62 -8.01
C ILE A 85 -15.74 -11.17 -6.92
N LEU A 86 -15.21 -10.69 -5.80
CA LEU A 86 -16.02 -10.21 -4.68
C LEU A 86 -16.61 -8.81 -4.93
N SER A 87 -15.86 -7.92 -5.58
CA SER A 87 -16.29 -6.54 -5.89
C SER A 87 -15.46 -5.95 -7.02
N VAL A 88 -16.06 -5.04 -7.80
CA VAL A 88 -15.36 -4.20 -8.79
C VAL A 88 -15.80 -2.76 -8.58
N GLN A 89 -14.83 -1.86 -8.38
CA GLN A 89 -15.09 -0.45 -8.19
C GLN A 89 -14.11 0.40 -9.02
N LYS A 90 -14.49 1.65 -9.28
CA LYS A 90 -13.56 2.62 -9.83
C LYS A 90 -12.45 2.88 -8.81
N TYR A 91 -11.22 2.91 -9.27
CA TYR A 91 -10.08 3.25 -8.44
C TYR A 91 -10.18 4.71 -8.00
N ASP A 92 -10.24 4.94 -6.68
CA ASP A 92 -10.06 6.24 -6.06
C ASP A 92 -8.75 6.22 -5.23
N PRO A 93 -7.70 6.94 -5.66
CA PRO A 93 -6.45 7.05 -4.91
C PRO A 93 -6.61 7.57 -3.47
N LEU A 94 -7.74 8.20 -3.14
CA LEU A 94 -8.06 8.70 -1.79
C LEU A 94 -8.79 7.69 -0.91
N ASP A 95 -9.28 6.59 -1.50
CA ASP A 95 -9.97 5.48 -0.81
C ASP A 95 -9.09 4.23 -0.67
N LEU A 96 -7.78 4.39 -0.86
CA LEU A 96 -6.77 3.39 -0.53
C LEU A 96 -6.90 2.97 0.95
N ASN A 97 -6.86 1.67 1.26
CA ASN A 97 -6.93 1.16 2.65
C ASN A 97 -5.85 1.76 3.57
N ALA A 98 -4.70 2.17 3.02
CA ALA A 98 -3.64 2.90 3.74
C ALA A 98 -4.08 4.30 4.21
N PHE A 99 -5.08 4.90 3.54
CA PHE A 99 -5.62 6.22 3.81
C PHE A 99 -6.99 6.16 4.52
N SER A 100 -7.60 4.97 4.64
CA SER A 100 -8.92 4.74 5.25
C SER A 100 -9.11 5.40 6.62
N LYS A 101 -8.07 5.44 7.47
CA LYS A 101 -8.11 6.02 8.83
C LYS A 101 -7.76 7.51 8.90
N LEU A 102 -7.46 8.16 7.78
CA LEU A 102 -7.22 9.60 7.74
C LEU A 102 -8.55 10.35 7.78
N THR A 103 -8.58 11.46 8.52
CA THR A 103 -9.71 12.39 8.43
C THR A 103 -9.73 13.05 7.06
N LYS A 104 -10.90 13.53 6.63
CA LYS A 104 -11.06 14.25 5.35
C LYS A 104 -10.01 15.37 5.20
N LYS A 105 -9.75 16.12 6.26
CA LYS A 105 -8.77 17.23 6.23
C LYS A 105 -7.33 16.76 6.10
N GLN A 106 -6.97 15.63 6.72
CA GLN A 106 -5.63 15.04 6.58
C GLN A 106 -5.40 14.50 5.15
N LYS A 107 -6.41 13.86 4.55
CA LYS A 107 -6.36 13.40 3.15
C LYS A 107 -6.16 14.58 2.19
N GLU A 108 -6.98 15.62 2.35
CA GLU A 108 -6.94 16.83 1.53
C GLU A 108 -5.57 17.52 1.60
N ILE A 109 -5.00 17.66 2.79
CA ILE A 109 -3.69 18.28 3.00
C ILE A 109 -2.56 17.44 2.39
N LEU A 110 -2.59 16.11 2.56
CA LEU A 110 -1.61 15.21 1.94
C LEU A 110 -1.64 15.30 0.41
N LEU A 111 -2.84 15.30 -0.18
CA LEU A 111 -3.01 15.40 -1.63
C LEU A 111 -2.47 16.74 -2.14
N HIS A 112 -2.84 17.85 -1.50
CA HIS A 112 -2.30 19.16 -1.88
C HIS A 112 -0.79 19.24 -1.72
N ALA A 113 -0.21 18.63 -0.69
CA ALA A 113 1.24 18.57 -0.52
C ALA A 113 1.90 17.81 -1.69
N TYR A 114 1.35 16.65 -2.05
CA TYR A 114 1.83 15.84 -3.17
C TYR A 114 1.72 16.60 -4.51
N ASP A 115 0.54 17.10 -4.86
CA ASP A 115 0.27 17.77 -6.14
C ASP A 115 1.12 19.03 -6.35
N ASN A 116 1.54 19.68 -5.26
CA ASN A 116 2.37 20.88 -5.31
C ASN A 116 3.87 20.58 -5.19
N GLY A 117 4.27 19.31 -5.16
CA GLY A 117 5.67 18.88 -5.09
C GLY A 117 6.34 19.22 -3.75
N TYR A 118 5.57 19.22 -2.65
CA TYR A 118 6.11 19.38 -1.30
C TYR A 118 7.02 18.20 -0.90
N PHE A 119 6.74 17.01 -1.44
CA PHE A 119 7.51 15.79 -1.21
C PHE A 119 8.59 15.53 -2.28
N ASP A 120 8.68 16.36 -3.33
CA ASP A 120 9.65 16.20 -4.41
C ASP A 120 11.09 16.44 -3.91
N HIS A 121 12.06 15.91 -4.67
CA HIS A 121 13.47 16.22 -4.48
C HIS A 121 14.08 16.76 -5.79
N PRO A 122 14.42 18.06 -5.89
CA PRO A 122 14.23 19.11 -4.88
C PRO A 122 12.75 19.49 -4.69
N ARG A 123 12.40 19.97 -3.50
CA ARG A 123 11.01 20.41 -3.20
C ARG A 123 10.61 21.58 -4.09
N LYS A 124 9.44 21.50 -4.71
CA LYS A 124 8.86 22.58 -5.52
C LYS A 124 8.18 23.66 -4.68
N ILE A 125 7.70 23.30 -3.50
CA ILE A 125 7.05 24.22 -2.55
C ILE A 125 7.51 23.93 -1.11
N ASN A 126 7.61 24.96 -0.28
CA ASN A 126 7.87 24.81 1.15
C ASN A 126 6.58 24.83 2.00
N ALA A 127 6.69 24.53 3.30
CA ALA A 127 5.53 24.44 4.19
C ALA A 127 4.78 25.76 4.34
N ASP A 128 5.49 26.90 4.34
CA ASP A 128 4.86 28.24 4.45
C ASP A 128 4.03 28.56 3.21
N GLN A 129 4.58 28.29 2.03
CA GLN A 129 3.90 28.50 0.76
C GLN A 129 2.68 27.59 0.62
N LEU A 130 2.80 26.32 1.01
CA LEU A 130 1.67 25.37 0.99
C LEU A 130 0.58 25.78 1.97
N ALA A 131 0.94 26.22 3.18
CA ALA A 131 -0.01 26.67 4.20
C ALA A 131 -0.83 27.89 3.71
N ARG A 132 -0.15 28.87 3.09
CA ARG A 132 -0.81 30.02 2.46
C ARG A 132 -1.75 29.60 1.35
N LYS A 133 -1.37 28.62 0.52
CA LYS A 133 -2.19 28.12 -0.59
C LYS A 133 -3.47 27.43 -0.10
N ILE A 134 -3.40 26.71 1.02
CA ILE A 134 -4.55 26.01 1.62
C ILE A 134 -5.38 26.95 2.52
N GLY A 135 -4.84 28.11 2.91
CA GLY A 135 -5.52 29.07 3.78
C GLY A 135 -5.53 28.68 5.26
N ILE A 136 -4.48 28.01 5.73
CA ILE A 136 -4.32 27.60 7.14
C ILE A 136 -2.97 28.06 7.70
N HIS A 137 -2.83 28.05 9.04
CA HIS A 137 -1.57 28.39 9.68
C HIS A 137 -0.51 27.31 9.41
N LYS A 138 0.76 27.72 9.28
CA LYS A 138 1.89 26.79 9.02
C LYS A 138 1.98 25.67 10.05
N THR A 139 1.81 26.00 11.33
CA THR A 139 1.82 25.02 12.42
C THR A 139 0.70 24.00 12.26
N THR A 140 -0.53 24.45 11.96
CA THR A 140 -1.68 23.59 11.70
C THR A 140 -1.46 22.68 10.48
N LEU A 141 -0.87 23.19 9.40
CA LEU A 141 -0.49 22.38 8.23
C LEU A 141 0.49 21.27 8.63
N LEU A 142 1.57 21.63 9.32
CA LEU A 142 2.61 20.68 9.73
C LEU A 142 2.05 19.62 10.69
N GLU A 143 1.16 20.00 11.62
CA GLU A 143 0.48 19.05 12.49
C GLU A 143 -0.39 18.05 11.72
N HIS A 144 -1.16 18.55 10.74
CA HIS A 144 -1.97 17.67 9.90
C HIS A 144 -1.11 16.76 9.05
N LEU A 145 -0.05 17.26 8.42
CA LEU A 145 0.90 16.47 7.65
C LEU A 145 1.55 15.39 8.53
N HIS A 146 2.08 15.74 9.70
CA HIS A 146 2.69 14.77 10.61
C HIS A 146 1.70 13.69 11.06
N LYS A 147 0.47 14.07 11.43
CA LYS A 147 -0.56 13.10 11.83
C LYS A 147 -0.93 12.19 10.65
N ALA A 148 -1.02 12.77 9.47
CA ALA A 148 -1.41 12.07 8.27
C ALA A 148 -0.33 11.08 7.81
N GLU A 149 0.92 11.53 7.71
CA GLU A 149 2.10 10.71 7.44
C GLU A 149 2.21 9.56 8.45
N ASN A 150 2.12 9.84 9.75
CA ASN A 150 2.14 8.79 10.77
C ASN A 150 1.00 7.79 10.61
N GLN A 151 -0.21 8.24 10.23
CA GLN A 151 -1.35 7.36 10.05
C GLN A 151 -1.19 6.48 8.81
N VAL A 152 -0.73 7.05 7.68
CA VAL A 152 -0.40 6.33 6.45
C VAL A 152 0.67 5.31 6.74
N ILE A 153 1.79 5.73 7.35
CA ILE A 153 2.89 4.85 7.74
C ILE A 153 2.35 3.73 8.62
N ARG A 154 1.62 4.02 9.71
CA ARG A 154 1.01 3.00 10.59
C ARG A 154 0.07 2.05 9.87
N ASN A 155 -0.67 2.52 8.87
CA ASN A 155 -1.57 1.65 8.12
C ASN A 155 -0.80 0.75 7.13
N LEU A 156 0.33 1.23 6.61
CA LEU A 156 1.22 0.47 5.74
C LEU A 156 2.12 -0.50 6.51
N ILE A 157 2.65 -0.09 7.67
CA ILE A 157 3.65 -0.84 8.45
C ILE A 157 3.08 -1.53 9.70
N GLY A 158 1.81 -1.29 10.05
CA GLY A 158 1.23 -1.67 11.34
C GLY A 158 1.45 -0.62 12.43
N LYS A 159 0.69 -0.72 13.55
CA LYS A 159 0.88 0.18 14.69
C LYS A 159 2.26 -0.05 15.32
N LYS A 160 2.99 1.04 15.56
CA LYS A 160 4.14 1.07 16.47
C LYS A 160 3.60 0.89 17.89
N SER A 161 3.92 -0.23 18.53
CA SER A 161 3.76 -0.42 19.98
C SER A 161 4.83 0.36 20.72
#